data_AF-A0A924TTB0-F1
#
_entry.id   AF-A0A924TTB0-F1
#
_cell.length_a   1.000
_cell.length_b   1.000
_cell.length_c   1.000
_cell.angle_alpha   90.00
_cell.angle_beta   90.00
_cell.angle_gamma   90.00
#
_symmetry.space_group_name_H-M   'P 1'
#
loop_
_entity.id
_entity.type
_entity.pdbx_description
1 polymer ?
#
loop_
_entity_poly.entity_id
_entity_poly.type
_entity_poly.pdbx_seq_one_letter_code
_entity_poly.pdbx_strand_id
1 'polypeptide(L)'
;MQSATTALAEGNAVPGGPVRLRQPTTATALPTQDTLQAQPIAPVPLPYKPNEFEVYVQGLAGSAGSNADQVRRFGSDLLTGPAAALSAPDYSPVVPPDYLLQAGDELVLTLWGSVDADLRLQVDRSGRINLPRVGPIMVSGVRYGDLPDVISRRVALVFKNFQLSVSLGQLRGLRVYVTGFVQRPGVHVVSSLSTLAQALMRAGGPSAAGSFRNVQLRRGKELVATFDL
;
A
#
# COMPACT_ATOMS: atom_id res chain seq x y z
N MET A 1 -16.12 35.00 62.24
CA MET A 1 -17.26 34.23 61.71
C MET A 1 -16.78 33.32 60.59
N GLN A 2 -16.81 32.00 60.87
CA GLN A 2 -17.17 30.88 59.98
C GLN A 2 -16.36 30.70 58.67
N SER A 3 -15.51 29.68 58.46
CA SER A 3 -15.65 28.20 58.49
C SER A 3 -15.93 27.59 57.09
N ALA A 4 -15.27 26.44 56.84
CA ALA A 4 -15.58 25.35 55.88
C ALA A 4 -15.05 25.51 54.42
N THR A 5 -14.54 24.50 53.67
CA THR A 5 -14.63 23.04 53.75
C THR A 5 -13.57 22.33 52.86
N THR A 6 -13.11 21.18 53.36
CA THR A 6 -12.31 20.06 52.81
C THR A 6 -12.86 19.36 51.55
N ALA A 7 -11.99 18.81 50.67
CA ALA A 7 -12.18 17.48 50.04
C ALA A 7 -10.91 16.95 49.34
N LEU A 8 -10.42 15.80 49.85
CA LEU A 8 -9.50 14.87 49.21
C LEU A 8 -10.28 13.95 48.25
N ALA A 9 -9.65 13.47 47.18
CA ALA A 9 -10.04 12.22 46.52
C ALA A 9 -8.83 11.52 45.89
N GLU A 10 -8.33 10.51 46.61
CA GLU A 10 -7.33 9.54 46.17
C GLU A 10 -7.89 8.63 45.06
N GLY A 11 -7.15 8.50 43.97
CA GLY A 11 -7.44 7.59 42.86
C GLY A 11 -6.84 6.20 43.10
N ASN A 12 -7.71 5.31 43.56
CA ASN A 12 -7.54 3.89 43.84
C ASN A 12 -6.70 3.11 42.79
N ALA A 13 -5.57 2.53 43.20
CA ALA A 13 -4.79 1.57 42.41
C ALA A 13 -5.26 0.15 42.73
N VAL A 14 -5.86 -0.54 41.75
CA VAL A 14 -6.24 -1.95 41.85
C VAL A 14 -5.02 -2.83 41.51
N PRO A 15 -4.52 -3.68 42.43
CA PRO A 15 -3.47 -4.64 42.11
C PRO A 15 -4.10 -5.93 41.54
N GLY A 16 -3.71 -6.33 40.33
CA GLY A 16 -4.03 -7.68 39.81
C GLY A 16 -4.55 -7.80 38.38
N GLY A 17 -4.70 -6.71 37.62
CA GLY A 17 -5.12 -6.78 36.21
C GLY A 17 -3.96 -7.12 35.24
N PRO A 18 -4.24 -7.70 34.05
CA PRO A 18 -3.22 -7.94 33.03
C PRO A 18 -2.54 -6.62 32.63
N VAL A 19 -1.21 -6.68 32.51
CA VAL A 19 -0.37 -5.53 32.19
C VAL A 19 -0.69 -5.06 30.77
N ARG A 20 -1.39 -3.93 30.65
CA ARG A 20 -1.64 -3.27 29.37
C ARG A 20 -0.46 -2.40 28.98
N LEU A 21 0.12 -2.67 27.81
CA LEU A 21 1.10 -1.80 27.18
C LEU A 21 0.35 -0.64 26.49
N ARG A 22 0.13 0.47 27.19
CA ARG A 22 -0.37 1.72 26.57
C ARG A 22 0.79 2.70 26.40
N GLN A 23 0.86 3.36 25.25
CA GLN A 23 1.64 4.60 25.13
C GLN A 23 0.94 5.71 25.94
N PRO A 24 1.68 6.62 26.60
CA PRO A 24 1.08 7.75 27.29
C PRO A 24 0.44 8.70 26.28
N THR A 25 -0.86 8.89 26.38
CA THR A 25 -1.60 9.90 25.62
C THR A 25 -1.39 11.25 26.28
N THR A 26 -0.43 12.05 25.80
CA THR A 26 -0.44 13.49 26.10
C THR A 26 -1.49 14.12 25.19
N ALA A 27 -2.63 14.48 25.77
CA ALA A 27 -3.66 15.24 25.09
C ALA A 27 -3.19 16.70 24.93
N THR A 28 -2.56 17.00 23.80
CA THR A 28 -2.42 18.38 23.31
C THR A 28 -3.63 18.68 22.44
N ALA A 29 -4.39 19.72 22.81
CA ALA A 29 -5.56 20.18 22.08
C ALA A 29 -5.19 20.53 20.62
N LEU A 30 -5.92 19.93 19.68
CA LEU A 30 -5.83 20.23 18.25
C LEU A 30 -6.56 21.56 17.96
N PRO A 31 -5.96 22.52 17.23
CA PRO A 31 -6.73 23.60 16.66
C PRO A 31 -7.68 23.02 15.61
N THR A 32 -8.90 23.55 15.54
CA THR A 32 -9.92 23.24 14.54
C THR A 32 -9.33 23.33 13.14
N GLN A 33 -8.99 22.18 12.55
CA GLN A 33 -8.61 22.09 11.15
C GLN A 33 -9.89 22.22 10.33
N ASP A 34 -10.05 23.40 9.73
CA ASP A 34 -10.94 23.66 8.63
C ASP A 34 -10.78 22.53 7.60
N THR A 35 -11.79 21.66 7.53
CA THR A 35 -11.81 20.49 6.65
C THR A 35 -11.99 20.94 5.21
N LEU A 36 -10.93 21.50 4.61
CA LEU A 36 -10.67 21.27 3.20
C LEU A 36 -10.20 19.81 3.08
N GLN A 37 -11.18 18.89 3.14
CA GLN A 37 -10.98 17.55 2.61
C GLN A 37 -10.72 17.74 1.11
N ALA A 38 -9.45 17.90 0.76
CA ALA A 38 -9.01 17.78 -0.61
C ALA A 38 -9.41 16.36 -1.03
N GLN A 39 -10.54 16.24 -1.73
CA GLN A 39 -10.83 15.05 -2.51
C GLN A 39 -9.54 14.76 -3.28
N PRO A 40 -8.99 13.54 -3.23
CA PRO A 40 -7.85 13.19 -4.05
C PRO A 40 -8.26 13.56 -5.48
N ILE A 41 -7.60 14.55 -6.07
CA ILE A 41 -7.84 14.92 -7.45
C ILE A 41 -7.43 13.69 -8.24
N ALA A 42 -8.38 12.83 -8.57
CA ALA A 42 -8.12 11.70 -9.44
C ALA A 42 -7.50 12.32 -10.70
N PRO A 43 -6.28 11.91 -11.10
CA PRO A 43 -5.65 12.49 -12.27
C PRO A 43 -6.64 12.34 -13.43
N VAL A 44 -7.04 13.46 -14.02
CA VAL A 44 -7.94 13.46 -15.18
C VAL A 44 -7.33 12.52 -16.21
N PRO A 45 -8.06 11.46 -16.64
CA PRO A 45 -7.54 10.56 -17.66
C PRO A 45 -7.15 11.39 -18.89
N LEU A 46 -5.90 11.27 -19.34
CA LEU A 46 -5.51 11.90 -20.58
C LEU A 46 -6.33 11.27 -21.72
N PRO A 47 -6.90 12.08 -22.63
CA PRO A 47 -7.70 11.54 -23.72
C PRO A 47 -6.82 10.61 -24.58
N TYR A 48 -7.40 9.48 -25.00
CA TYR A 48 -6.73 8.55 -25.90
C TYR A 48 -6.37 9.26 -27.21
N LYS A 49 -5.11 9.12 -27.64
CA LYS A 49 -4.62 9.67 -28.91
C LYS A 49 -4.41 8.52 -29.90
N PRO A 50 -5.18 8.45 -31.00
CA PRO A 50 -4.98 7.46 -32.04
C PRO A 50 -3.61 7.58 -32.71
N ASN A 51 -3.10 6.44 -33.18
CA ASN A 51 -1.90 6.36 -34.00
C ASN A 51 -2.23 6.42 -35.50
N GLU A 52 -1.20 6.51 -36.34
CA GLU A 52 -1.36 6.65 -37.80
C GLU A 52 -2.11 5.48 -38.43
N PHE A 53 -1.91 4.26 -37.91
CA PHE A 53 -2.59 3.07 -38.40
C PHE A 53 -4.09 3.09 -38.08
N GLU A 54 -4.48 3.47 -36.87
CA GLU A 54 -5.88 3.62 -36.47
C GLU A 54 -6.58 4.68 -37.32
N VAL A 55 -5.93 5.82 -37.55
CA VAL A 55 -6.45 6.88 -38.42
C VAL A 55 -6.63 6.38 -39.86
N TYR A 56 -5.65 5.64 -40.38
CA TYR A 56 -5.70 5.06 -41.71
C TYR A 56 -6.85 4.05 -41.86
N VAL A 57 -6.95 3.09 -40.93
CA VAL A 57 -8.01 2.06 -40.96
C VAL A 57 -9.38 2.68 -40.76
N GLN A 58 -9.52 3.69 -39.89
CA GLN A 58 -10.76 4.44 -39.74
C GLN A 58 -11.20 5.10 -41.06
N GLY A 59 -10.25 5.66 -41.82
CA GLY A 59 -10.52 6.23 -43.13
C GLY A 59 -11.00 5.21 -44.16
N LEU A 60 -10.50 3.97 -44.08
CA LEU A 60 -10.93 2.87 -44.95
C LEU A 60 -12.26 2.25 -44.52
N ALA A 61 -12.52 2.15 -43.22
CA ALA A 61 -13.73 1.55 -42.67
C ALA A 61 -14.99 2.37 -42.96
N GLY A 62 -14.83 3.62 -43.40
CA GLY A 62 -15.92 4.58 -43.55
C GLY A 62 -16.43 5.05 -42.19
N SER A 63 -16.91 6.28 -42.11
CA SER A 63 -17.49 6.87 -40.89
C SER A 63 -18.88 6.29 -40.55
N ALA A 64 -19.06 4.98 -40.70
CA ALA A 64 -20.32 4.28 -40.47
C ALA A 64 -20.42 3.90 -38.99
N GLY A 65 -20.58 4.90 -38.11
CA GLY A 65 -20.77 4.63 -36.70
C GLY A 65 -20.51 5.81 -35.77
N SER A 66 -21.27 5.86 -34.67
CA SER A 66 -21.15 6.84 -33.58
C SER A 66 -19.74 6.87 -32.95
N ASN A 67 -19.44 7.79 -32.02
CA ASN A 67 -18.16 7.84 -31.28
C ASN A 67 -17.71 6.51 -30.63
N ALA A 68 -18.61 5.52 -30.53
CA ALA A 68 -18.33 4.15 -30.09
C ALA A 68 -17.63 3.25 -31.14
N ASP A 69 -17.59 3.65 -32.42
CA ASP A 69 -17.02 2.89 -33.55
C ASP A 69 -15.64 3.44 -34.00
N GLN A 70 -14.95 4.19 -33.15
CA GLN A 70 -13.57 4.58 -33.44
C GLN A 70 -12.67 3.35 -33.36
N VAL A 71 -11.94 3.06 -34.44
CA VAL A 71 -10.94 2.00 -34.50
C VAL A 71 -9.86 2.31 -33.46
N ARG A 72 -9.79 1.44 -32.45
CA ARG A 72 -8.81 1.51 -31.36
C ARG A 72 -7.97 0.26 -31.32
N ARG A 73 -6.73 0.42 -30.84
CA ARG A 73 -5.83 -0.68 -30.49
C ARG A 73 -6.50 -1.54 -29.45
N PHE A 74 -6.45 -2.84 -29.66
CA PHE A 74 -6.97 -3.79 -28.70
C PHE A 74 -6.35 -3.56 -27.32
N GLY A 75 -7.19 -3.55 -26.28
CA GLY A 75 -6.77 -3.32 -24.90
C GLY A 75 -6.44 -1.87 -24.53
N SER A 76 -6.49 -0.90 -25.45
CA SER A 76 -6.19 0.51 -25.12
C SER A 76 -7.13 1.06 -24.03
N ASP A 77 -8.40 0.71 -24.09
CA ASP A 77 -9.42 1.19 -23.15
C ASP A 77 -9.17 0.70 -21.71
N LEU A 78 -8.51 -0.45 -21.54
CA LEU A 78 -8.13 -0.97 -20.23
C LEU A 78 -7.00 -0.16 -19.58
N LEU A 79 -6.16 0.51 -20.38
CA LEU A 79 -4.97 1.21 -19.90
C LEU A 79 -5.10 2.74 -19.90
N THR A 80 -5.94 3.30 -20.79
CA THR A 80 -6.07 4.76 -20.99
C THR A 80 -7.45 5.30 -20.59
N GLY A 81 -8.43 4.44 -20.32
CA GLY A 81 -9.80 4.84 -20.01
C GLY A 81 -10.02 5.28 -18.54
N PRO A 82 -11.23 5.77 -18.20
CA PRO A 82 -11.61 6.10 -16.83
C PRO A 82 -11.38 4.94 -15.84
N ALA A 83 -11.55 3.69 -16.29
CA ALA A 83 -11.25 2.49 -15.50
C ALA A 83 -9.78 2.42 -15.02
N ALA A 84 -8.83 2.93 -15.81
CA ALA A 84 -7.42 3.03 -15.42
C ALA A 84 -7.19 4.14 -14.38
N ALA A 85 -7.99 5.22 -14.41
CA ALA A 85 -7.96 6.25 -13.37
C ALA A 85 -8.71 5.85 -12.09
N LEU A 86 -9.68 4.94 -12.21
CA LEU A 86 -10.39 4.29 -11.10
C LEU A 86 -9.59 3.13 -10.48
N SER A 87 -8.46 2.74 -11.08
CA SER A 87 -7.45 1.92 -10.43
C SER A 87 -6.77 2.76 -9.35
N ALA A 88 -7.53 2.99 -8.27
CA ALA A 88 -7.04 3.50 -7.01
C ALA A 88 -5.80 2.71 -6.60
N PRO A 89 -4.92 3.25 -5.74
CA PRO A 89 -4.03 2.39 -4.99
C PRO A 89 -4.88 1.27 -4.40
N ASP A 90 -4.60 0.02 -4.75
CA ASP A 90 -5.06 -1.11 -3.95
C ASP A 90 -4.55 -0.82 -2.54
N TYR A 91 -5.40 -0.24 -1.69
CA TYR A 91 -5.07 0.09 -0.31
C TYR A 91 -5.13 -1.16 0.58
N SER A 92 -5.50 -2.31 0.00
CA SER A 92 -5.44 -3.62 0.65
C SER A 92 -5.45 -4.74 -0.38
N PRO A 93 -4.40 -4.90 -1.22
CA PRO A 93 -4.23 -6.15 -1.94
C PRO A 93 -4.16 -7.25 -0.88
N VAL A 94 -4.93 -8.32 -1.06
CA VAL A 94 -4.79 -9.53 -0.24
C VAL A 94 -3.33 -9.96 -0.36
N VAL A 95 -2.58 -9.84 0.74
CA VAL A 95 -1.15 -10.11 0.74
C VAL A 95 -0.97 -11.62 0.56
N PRO A 96 -0.28 -12.06 -0.51
CA PRO A 96 -0.03 -13.48 -0.72
C PRO A 96 0.80 -14.07 0.43
N PRO A 97 0.56 -15.33 0.85
CA PRO A 97 1.34 -15.96 1.92
C PRO A 97 2.84 -16.06 1.60
N ASP A 98 3.21 -16.07 0.32
CA ASP A 98 4.59 -16.12 -0.18
C ASP A 98 5.27 -14.74 -0.27
N TYR A 99 4.55 -13.66 0.06
CA TYR A 99 5.15 -12.33 0.14
C TYR A 99 6.30 -12.31 1.14
N LEU A 100 7.47 -11.89 0.69
CA LEU A 100 8.65 -11.74 1.53
C LEU A 100 8.64 -10.38 2.20
N LEU A 101 8.69 -10.37 3.53
CA LEU A 101 8.74 -9.12 4.29
C LEU A 101 10.02 -8.35 4.00
N GLN A 102 9.87 -7.03 3.87
CA GLN A 102 10.95 -6.11 3.55
C GLN A 102 11.00 -4.93 4.51
N ALA A 103 12.17 -4.30 4.59
CA ALA A 103 12.35 -3.05 5.33
C ALA A 103 11.40 -1.96 4.82
N GLY A 104 10.68 -1.31 5.73
CA GLY A 104 9.69 -0.27 5.45
C GLY A 104 8.24 -0.75 5.48
N ASP A 105 7.98 -2.06 5.52
CA ASP A 105 6.64 -2.61 5.66
C ASP A 105 6.10 -2.37 7.08
N GLU A 106 4.78 -2.21 7.22
CA GLU A 106 4.10 -2.10 8.50
C GLU A 106 3.39 -3.41 8.85
N LEU A 107 3.52 -3.83 10.11
CA LEU A 107 2.84 -4.97 10.69
C LEU A 107 1.85 -4.52 11.74
N VAL A 108 0.64 -5.03 11.67
CA VAL A 108 -0.38 -4.89 12.71
C VAL A 108 -0.43 -6.21 13.47
N LEU A 109 -0.01 -6.15 14.72
CA LEU A 109 0.13 -7.29 15.61
C LEU A 109 -0.88 -7.15 16.76
N THR A 110 -1.76 -8.14 16.88
CA THR A 110 -2.74 -8.23 17.97
C THR A 110 -2.41 -9.44 18.82
N LEU A 111 -2.24 -9.26 20.12
CA LEU A 111 -2.09 -10.32 21.12
C LEU A 111 -3.25 -10.26 22.09
N TRP A 112 -3.71 -11.42 22.54
CA TRP A 112 -4.72 -11.55 23.59
C TRP A 112 -4.47 -12.80 24.44
N GLY A 113 -5.07 -12.87 25.63
CA GLY A 113 -4.94 -13.98 26.58
C GLY A 113 -4.21 -13.56 27.85
N SER A 114 -3.02 -14.10 28.12
CA SER A 114 -2.19 -13.67 29.25
C SER A 114 -1.67 -12.23 29.12
N VAL A 115 -1.63 -11.72 27.89
CA VAL A 115 -1.16 -10.39 27.53
C VAL A 115 -2.03 -9.86 26.41
N ASP A 116 -2.50 -8.62 26.55
CA ASP A 116 -3.27 -7.92 25.54
C ASP A 116 -2.42 -6.81 24.93
N ALA A 117 -2.27 -6.82 23.61
CA ALA A 117 -1.56 -5.78 22.88
C ALA A 117 -2.16 -5.60 21.47
N ASP A 118 -2.25 -4.35 21.03
CA ASP A 118 -2.53 -4.00 19.64
C ASP A 118 -1.45 -3.02 19.22
N LEU A 119 -0.56 -3.46 18.33
CA LEU A 119 0.67 -2.77 18.00
C LEU A 119 0.81 -2.63 16.50
N ARG A 120 1.14 -1.42 16.05
CA ARG A 120 1.60 -1.14 14.70
C ARG A 120 3.12 -1.00 14.71
N LEU A 121 3.79 -1.92 14.04
CA LEU A 121 5.24 -2.07 14.08
C LEU A 121 5.79 -1.92 12.67
N GLN A 122 6.69 -0.96 12.46
CA GLN A 122 7.37 -0.81 11.18
C GLN A 122 8.63 -1.69 11.15
N VAL A 123 8.86 -2.37 10.04
CA VAL A 123 10.10 -3.09 9.78
C VAL A 123 11.20 -2.07 9.52
N ASP A 124 12.21 -2.04 10.39
CA ASP A 124 13.33 -1.11 10.28
C ASP A 124 14.27 -1.45 9.10
N ARG A 125 15.25 -0.57 8.83
CA ARG A 125 16.24 -0.78 7.76
C ARG A 125 17.15 -1.99 8.00
N SER A 126 17.23 -2.50 9.22
CA SER A 126 17.96 -3.74 9.56
C SER A 126 17.09 -4.99 9.37
N GLY A 127 15.83 -4.82 8.94
CA GLY A 127 14.89 -5.91 8.72
C GLY A 127 14.23 -6.43 9.99
N ARG A 128 14.22 -5.65 11.07
CA ARG A 128 13.71 -6.05 12.37
C ARG A 128 12.47 -5.25 12.77
N ILE A 129 11.64 -5.84 13.61
CA ILE A 129 10.59 -5.14 14.35
C ILE A 129 10.94 -5.07 15.83
N ASN A 130 10.60 -3.96 16.48
CA ASN A 130 10.83 -3.77 17.91
C ASN A 130 9.54 -4.02 18.68
N LEU A 131 9.50 -5.15 19.38
CA LEU A 131 8.33 -5.52 20.17
C LEU A 131 8.57 -5.15 21.65
N PRO A 132 7.69 -4.35 22.29
CA PRO A 132 7.88 -3.98 23.69
C PRO A 132 7.96 -5.22 24.60
N ARG A 133 8.86 -5.21 25.59
CA ARG A 133 9.17 -6.32 26.52
C ARG A 133 9.84 -7.56 25.89
N VAL A 134 9.67 -7.82 24.60
CA VAL A 134 10.28 -8.97 23.89
C VAL A 134 11.60 -8.59 23.21
N GLY A 135 11.71 -7.35 22.73
CA GLY A 135 12.89 -6.81 22.05
C GLY A 135 12.82 -6.91 20.52
N PRO A 136 13.96 -6.74 19.83
CA PRO A 136 14.03 -6.80 18.37
C PRO A 136 13.84 -8.22 17.83
N ILE A 137 13.08 -8.36 16.74
CA ILE A 137 12.78 -9.62 16.06
C ILE A 137 13.12 -9.46 14.58
N MET A 138 13.95 -10.35 14.03
CA MET A 138 14.24 -10.37 12.60
C MET A 138 13.03 -10.89 11.83
N VAL A 139 12.55 -10.11 10.87
CA VAL A 139 11.39 -10.47 10.04
C VAL A 139 11.66 -10.31 8.53
N SER A 140 12.70 -9.58 8.14
CA SER A 140 13.02 -9.44 6.71
C SER A 140 13.45 -10.77 6.12
N GLY A 141 12.91 -11.08 4.93
CA GLY A 141 13.14 -12.35 4.25
C GLY A 141 12.27 -13.51 4.76
N VAL A 142 11.48 -13.30 5.81
CA VAL A 142 10.45 -14.25 6.24
C VAL A 142 9.23 -14.09 5.32
N ARG A 143 8.61 -15.21 4.94
CA ARG A 143 7.34 -15.19 4.19
C ARG A 143 6.21 -14.77 5.10
N TYR A 144 5.22 -14.07 4.57
CA TYR A 144 4.07 -13.62 5.35
C TYR A 144 3.33 -14.79 6.03
N GLY A 145 3.20 -15.93 5.35
CA GLY A 145 2.58 -17.13 5.93
C GLY A 145 3.31 -17.71 7.14
N ASP A 146 4.63 -17.52 7.22
CA ASP A 146 5.48 -18.05 8.31
C ASP A 146 5.63 -17.05 9.48
N LEU A 147 5.19 -15.80 9.27
CA LEU A 147 5.38 -14.70 10.19
C LEU A 147 4.72 -14.92 11.57
N PRO A 148 3.46 -15.43 11.67
CA PRO A 148 2.85 -15.70 12.96
C PRO A 148 3.67 -16.66 13.82
N ASP A 149 4.24 -17.70 13.21
CA ASP A 149 5.06 -18.70 13.92
C ASP A 149 6.39 -18.13 14.40
N VAL A 150 7.05 -17.30 13.57
CA VAL A 150 8.31 -16.64 13.94
C VAL A 150 8.10 -15.71 15.13
N ILE A 151 7.04 -14.90 15.11
CA ILE A 151 6.72 -13.98 16.20
C ILE A 151 6.27 -14.75 17.45
N SER A 152 5.43 -15.77 17.28
CA SER A 152 4.95 -16.64 18.37
C SER A 152 6.11 -17.22 19.17
N ARG A 153 7.09 -17.84 18.47
CA ARG A 153 8.28 -18.43 19.11
C ARG A 153 9.05 -17.42 19.96
N ARG A 154 9.12 -16.16 19.53
CA ARG A 154 9.86 -15.12 20.26
C ARG A 154 9.07 -14.58 21.45
N VAL A 155 7.76 -14.38 21.29
CA VAL A 155 6.85 -13.94 22.36
C VAL A 155 6.74 -15.01 23.46
N ALA A 156 6.75 -16.29 23.07
CA ALA A 156 6.66 -17.44 23.98
C ALA A 156 7.83 -17.59 24.97
N LEU A 157 8.93 -16.84 24.76
CA LEU A 157 10.04 -16.77 25.71
C LEU A 157 9.73 -15.87 26.92
N VAL A 158 8.80 -14.94 26.77
CA VAL A 158 8.46 -13.94 27.79
C VAL A 158 7.05 -14.15 28.34
N PHE A 159 6.10 -14.55 27.50
CA PHE A 159 4.70 -14.76 27.87
C PHE A 159 4.26 -16.19 27.58
N LYS A 160 3.30 -16.71 28.36
CA LYS A 160 2.70 -18.05 28.21
C LYS A 160 1.18 -17.91 28.18
N ASN A 161 0.47 -18.83 27.52
CA ASN A 161 -1.00 -18.78 27.38
C ASN A 161 -1.50 -17.51 26.69
N PHE A 162 -0.94 -17.23 25.51
CA PHE A 162 -1.36 -16.12 24.66
C PHE A 162 -1.74 -16.65 23.28
N GLN A 163 -2.54 -15.86 22.58
CA GLN A 163 -2.85 -16.00 21.18
C GLN A 163 -2.38 -14.74 20.46
N LEU A 164 -2.06 -14.88 19.17
CA LEU A 164 -1.60 -13.77 18.37
C LEU A 164 -2.20 -13.81 16.97
N SER A 165 -2.41 -12.63 16.40
CA SER A 165 -2.71 -12.42 14.99
C SER A 165 -1.73 -11.40 14.43
N VAL A 166 -1.21 -11.67 13.24
CA VAL A 166 -0.33 -10.74 12.52
C VAL A 166 -0.95 -10.47 11.17
N SER A 167 -1.02 -9.19 10.81
CA SER A 167 -1.43 -8.74 9.49
C SER A 167 -0.47 -7.67 8.99
N LEU A 168 -0.42 -7.45 7.68
CA LEU A 168 0.32 -6.33 7.11
C LEU A 168 -0.59 -5.10 7.06
N GLY A 169 -0.06 -3.98 7.53
CA GLY A 169 -0.67 -2.66 7.40
C GLY A 169 -0.24 -2.02 6.08
N GLN A 170 0.28 -0.80 6.15
CA GLN A 170 0.82 -0.12 4.97
C GLN A 170 2.08 -0.83 4.43
N LEU A 171 2.02 -1.23 3.17
CA LEU A 171 3.19 -1.70 2.42
C LEU A 171 4.05 -0.52 1.99
N ARG A 172 5.37 -0.72 1.90
CA ARG A 172 6.24 0.34 1.41
C ARG A 172 5.94 0.64 -0.06
N GLY A 173 5.99 1.93 -0.40
CA GLY A 173 5.96 2.39 -1.79
C GLY A 173 7.32 2.17 -2.47
N LEU A 174 7.30 1.59 -3.67
CA LEU A 174 8.46 1.45 -4.55
C LEU A 174 8.44 2.55 -5.61
N ARG A 175 9.63 3.10 -5.91
CA ARG A 175 9.81 4.02 -7.04
C ARG A 175 10.17 3.22 -8.28
N VAL A 176 9.36 3.34 -9.33
CA VAL A 176 9.61 2.75 -10.64
C VAL A 176 9.76 3.89 -11.66
N TYR A 177 10.74 3.75 -12.55
CA TYR A 177 10.95 4.67 -13.66
C TYR A 177 10.27 4.13 -14.90
N VAL A 178 9.27 4.85 -15.40
CA VAL A 178 8.59 4.49 -16.65
C VAL A 178 9.09 5.45 -17.74
N THR A 179 9.64 4.89 -18.81
CA THR A 179 10.33 5.65 -19.87
C THR A 179 9.93 5.12 -21.26
N GLY A 180 10.29 5.87 -22.32
CA GLY A 180 9.94 5.54 -23.71
C GLY A 180 8.58 6.11 -24.12
N PHE A 181 7.89 5.40 -25.02
CA PHE A 181 6.62 5.83 -25.61
C PHE A 181 5.42 5.53 -24.69
N VAL A 182 5.33 6.29 -23.60
CA VAL A 182 4.27 6.23 -22.58
C VAL A 182 3.60 7.59 -22.46
N GLN A 183 2.35 7.66 -21.99
CA GLN A 183 1.63 8.92 -21.84
C GLN A 183 2.27 9.86 -20.80
N ARG A 184 2.65 9.35 -19.62
CA ARG A 184 3.28 10.13 -18.54
C ARG A 184 4.63 9.51 -18.13
N PRO A 185 5.72 9.80 -18.87
CA PRO A 185 7.05 9.31 -18.51
C PRO A 185 7.53 9.96 -17.21
N GLY A 186 8.31 9.22 -16.44
CA GLY A 186 8.87 9.70 -15.18
C GLY A 186 8.82 8.68 -14.04
N VAL A 187 8.94 9.20 -12.82
CA VAL A 187 8.93 8.39 -11.60
C VAL A 187 7.49 8.18 -11.15
N HIS A 188 7.13 6.92 -10.94
CA HIS A 188 5.85 6.51 -10.37
C HIS A 188 6.09 5.76 -9.06
N VAL A 189 5.29 6.09 -8.04
CA VAL A 189 5.29 5.35 -6.78
C VAL A 189 4.16 4.31 -6.84
N VAL A 190 4.53 3.05 -6.68
CA VAL A 190 3.63 1.88 -6.70
C VAL A 190 3.77 1.11 -5.41
N SER A 191 2.77 0.28 -5.06
CA SER A 191 2.89 -0.63 -3.92
C SER A 191 3.94 -1.71 -4.20
N SER A 192 4.54 -2.29 -3.16
CA SER A 192 5.47 -3.42 -3.32
C SER A 192 4.83 -4.68 -3.92
N LEU A 193 3.51 -4.78 -3.86
CA LEU A 193 2.73 -5.85 -4.51
C LEU A 193 2.20 -5.46 -5.90
N SER A 194 2.52 -4.27 -6.41
CA SER A 194 1.99 -3.84 -7.70
C SER A 194 2.61 -4.60 -8.87
N THR A 195 1.78 -4.90 -9.86
CA THR A 195 2.20 -5.55 -11.10
C THR A 195 2.73 -4.53 -12.13
N LEU A 196 3.39 -5.03 -13.18
CA LEU A 196 3.83 -4.19 -14.30
C LEU A 196 2.66 -3.45 -14.95
N ALA A 197 1.53 -4.14 -15.14
CA ALA A 197 0.31 -3.54 -15.70
C ALA A 197 -0.20 -2.37 -14.84
N GLN A 198 -0.22 -2.53 -13.50
CA GLN A 198 -0.59 -1.43 -12.59
C GLN A 198 0.36 -0.24 -12.70
N ALA A 199 1.67 -0.49 -12.82
CA ALA A 199 2.65 0.58 -13.03
C ALA A 199 2.44 1.32 -14.36
N LEU A 200 2.13 0.60 -15.44
CA LEU A 200 1.81 1.19 -16.74
C LEU A 200 0.50 1.99 -16.71
N MET A 201 -0.56 1.47 -16.08
CA MET A 201 -1.82 2.19 -15.90
C MET A 201 -1.61 3.50 -15.13
N ARG A 202 -0.79 3.48 -14.08
CA ARG A 202 -0.41 4.72 -13.36
C ARG A 202 0.32 5.71 -14.23
N ALA A 203 1.13 5.25 -15.18
CA ALA A 203 1.78 6.08 -16.19
C ALA A 203 0.83 6.50 -17.35
N GLY A 204 -0.43 6.09 -17.32
CA GLY A 204 -1.43 6.38 -18.33
C GLY A 204 -1.36 5.48 -19.57
N GLY A 205 -0.64 4.36 -19.49
CA GLY A 205 -0.48 3.40 -20.60
C GLY A 205 0.47 3.86 -21.71
N PRO A 206 0.72 2.99 -22.71
CA PRO A 206 1.52 3.33 -23.88
C PRO A 206 0.93 4.51 -24.66
N SER A 207 1.78 5.35 -25.24
CA SER A 207 1.33 6.47 -26.08
C SER A 207 0.89 6.00 -27.48
N ALA A 208 0.52 6.92 -28.36
CA ALA A 208 0.21 6.62 -29.77
C ALA A 208 1.32 5.82 -30.47
N ALA A 209 2.58 6.18 -30.22
CA ALA A 209 3.76 5.49 -30.75
C ALA A 209 4.24 4.31 -29.87
N GLY A 210 3.56 4.05 -28.75
CA GLY A 210 3.93 3.00 -27.80
C GLY A 210 3.44 1.62 -28.21
N SER A 211 4.22 0.59 -27.84
CA SER A 211 3.83 -0.81 -28.02
C SER A 211 3.06 -1.32 -26.83
N PHE A 212 1.95 -2.01 -27.09
CA PHE A 212 1.22 -2.80 -26.09
C PHE A 212 1.79 -4.22 -25.97
N ARG A 213 2.54 -4.69 -26.98
CA ARG A 213 3.00 -6.08 -27.07
C ARG A 213 4.45 -6.32 -26.69
N ASN A 214 5.21 -5.23 -26.54
CA ASN A 214 6.63 -5.28 -26.21
C ASN A 214 6.95 -4.23 -25.15
N VAL A 215 6.63 -4.57 -23.90
CA VAL A 215 6.99 -3.78 -22.72
C VAL A 215 8.11 -4.47 -21.97
N GLN A 216 9.18 -3.76 -21.68
CA GLN A 216 10.37 -4.33 -21.04
C GLN A 216 10.47 -3.92 -19.57
N LEU A 217 10.59 -4.91 -18.68
CA LEU A 217 10.97 -4.70 -17.29
C LEU A 217 12.49 -4.81 -17.18
N ARG A 218 13.15 -3.72 -16.75
CA ARG A 218 14.61 -3.68 -16.57
C ARG A 218 14.97 -3.43 -15.11
N ARG A 219 16.01 -4.10 -14.63
CA ARG A 219 16.62 -3.87 -13.31
C ARG A 219 18.09 -3.52 -13.52
N GLY A 220 18.41 -2.23 -13.38
CA GLY A 220 19.72 -1.73 -13.79
C GLY A 220 19.94 -1.92 -15.29
N LYS A 221 21.01 -2.61 -15.69
CA LYS A 221 21.31 -2.88 -17.10
C LYS A 221 20.64 -4.15 -17.63
N GLU A 222 20.08 -4.98 -16.76
CA GLU A 222 19.53 -6.28 -17.10
C GLU A 222 18.06 -6.18 -17.56
N LEU A 223 17.72 -6.90 -18.64
CA LEU A 223 16.34 -7.13 -19.06
C LEU A 223 15.81 -8.33 -18.27
N VAL A 224 14.87 -8.08 -17.36
CA VAL A 224 14.29 -9.10 -16.48
C VAL A 224 13.16 -9.84 -17.18
N ALA A 225 12.29 -9.11 -17.87
CA ALA A 225 11.15 -9.68 -18.57
C ALA A 225 10.70 -8.79 -19.73
N THR A 226 10.09 -9.42 -20.73
CA THR A 226 9.31 -8.74 -21.78
C THR A 226 7.86 -9.16 -21.64
N PHE A 227 6.95 -8.21 -21.79
CA PHE A 227 5.54 -8.36 -21.52
C PHE A 227 4.69 -7.93 -22.73
N ASP A 228 3.64 -8.71 -22.99
CA ASP A 228 2.59 -8.48 -23.98
C ASP A 228 1.28 -8.32 -23.19
N LEU A 229 0.56 -7.21 -23.43
CA LEU A 229 -0.61 -6.79 -22.64
C LEU A 229 -1.92 -7.41 -23.14
#